data_AF-A0A935YJX6-F1
#
_entry.id   AF-A0A935YJX6-F1
#
_cell.length_a   1.000
_cell.length_b   1.000
_cell.length_c   1.000
_cell.angle_alpha   90.00
_cell.angle_beta   90.00
_cell.angle_gamma   90.00
#
_symmetry.space_group_name_H-M   'P 1'
#
loop_
_entity.id
_entity.type
_entity.pdbx_description
1 polymer ?
#
loop_
_entity_poly.entity_id
_entity_poly.type
_entity_poly.pdbx_seq_one_letter_code
_entity_poly.pdbx_strand_id
1 'polypeptide(L)'
;MLNRKGFTLIELMIVVVIIGILAAIAIPNFISMQDRAKEAKVKGAAHTVQLAAEDFAVRNDGIYSDAAGDLTPLLPGGALLDNAFDGNPSEPRFAAAAANPGEVGIVAVVQGGVNVGYTITGFGKDATILTLVSGS
;
A
#
# COMPACT_ATOMS: atom_id res chain seq x y z
N MET A 1 -32.20 53.25 3.93
CA MET A 1 -31.36 53.09 2.73
C MET A 1 -30.14 52.27 3.13
N LEU A 2 -30.01 51.04 2.61
CA LEU A 2 -28.89 50.15 2.93
C LEU A 2 -27.70 50.49 2.02
N ASN A 3 -26.62 51.03 2.61
CA ASN A 3 -25.35 51.26 1.93
C ASN A 3 -24.80 49.92 1.40
N ARG A 4 -24.98 49.64 0.11
CA ARG A 4 -24.31 48.53 -0.56
C ARG A 4 -22.85 48.93 -0.80
N LYS A 5 -21.98 48.64 0.17
CA LYS A 5 -20.53 48.64 -0.06
C LYS A 5 -20.22 47.50 -1.04
N GLY A 6 -19.94 47.84 -2.29
CA GLY A 6 -19.45 46.87 -3.28
C GLY A 6 -18.04 46.43 -2.93
N PHE A 7 -17.78 45.13 -3.08
CA PHE A 7 -16.45 44.54 -2.93
C PHE A 7 -15.49 45.18 -3.93
N THR A 8 -14.27 45.54 -3.51
CA THR A 8 -13.30 46.15 -4.43
C THR A 8 -12.58 45.07 -5.24
N LEU A 9 -12.23 45.38 -6.49
CA LEU A 9 -11.42 44.47 -7.31
C LEU A 9 -10.05 44.19 -6.68
N ILE A 10 -9.48 45.18 -5.97
CA ILE A 10 -8.18 45.03 -5.31
C ILE A 10 -8.24 44.07 -4.11
N GLU A 11 -9.34 44.05 -3.35
CA GLU A 11 -9.56 43.06 -2.29
C GLU A 11 -9.55 41.65 -2.86
N LEU A 12 -10.25 41.43 -3.98
CA LEU A 12 -10.29 40.11 -4.61
C LEU A 12 -8.92 39.72 -5.19
N MET A 13 -8.17 40.66 -5.76
CA MET A 13 -6.82 40.40 -6.30
C MET A 13 -5.83 39.97 -5.21
N ILE A 14 -5.80 40.67 -4.07
CA ILE A 14 -4.88 40.33 -2.96
C ILE A 14 -5.20 38.94 -2.41
N VAL A 15 -6.48 38.59 -2.30
CA VAL A 15 -6.92 37.27 -1.81
C VAL A 15 -6.41 36.15 -2.73
N VAL A 16 -6.56 36.29 -4.05
CA VAL A 16 -6.08 35.28 -5.01
C VAL A 16 -4.56 35.15 -4.97
N VAL A 17 -3.82 36.26 -4.79
CA VAL A 17 -2.36 36.23 -4.64
C VAL A 17 -1.94 35.47 -3.39
N ILE A 18 -2.57 35.74 -2.24
CA ILE A 18 -2.25 35.05 -0.98
C ILE A 18 -2.59 33.55 -1.09
N ILE A 19 -3.76 33.18 -1.62
CA ILE A 19 -4.13 31.78 -1.85
C ILE A 19 -3.15 31.12 -2.81
N GLY A 20 -2.68 31.82 -3.85
CA GLY A 20 -1.68 31.32 -4.79
C GLY A 20 -0.36 30.97 -4.12
N ILE A 21 0.15 31.83 -3.23
CA ILE A 21 1.39 31.57 -2.46
C ILE A 21 1.23 30.37 -1.54
N LEU A 22 0.10 30.29 -0.82
CA LEU A 22 -0.17 29.18 0.09
C LEU A 22 -0.31 27.85 -0.67
N ALA A 23 -1.02 27.86 -1.81
CA ALA A 23 -1.20 26.68 -2.65
C ALA A 23 0.13 26.18 -3.22
N ALA A 24 1.02 27.07 -3.65
CA ALA A 24 2.34 26.71 -4.18
C ALA A 24 3.20 25.90 -3.20
N ILE A 25 3.10 26.18 -1.90
CA ILE A 25 3.82 25.46 -0.84
C ILE A 25 3.04 24.21 -0.40
N ALA A 26 1.72 24.31 -0.26
CA ALA A 26 0.89 23.26 0.31
C ALA A 26 0.71 22.05 -0.62
N ILE A 27 0.51 22.28 -1.93
CA ILE A 27 0.24 21.22 -2.91
C ILE A 27 1.36 20.16 -2.98
N PRO A 28 2.66 20.52 -3.17
CA PRO A 28 3.71 19.51 -3.27
C PRO A 28 3.87 18.71 -1.97
N ASN A 29 3.75 19.37 -0.81
CA ASN A 29 3.80 18.70 0.48
C ASN A 29 2.63 17.72 0.66
N PHE A 30 1.42 18.14 0.27
CA PHE A 30 0.23 17.31 0.35
C PHE A 30 0.33 16.05 -0.52
N ILE A 31 0.85 16.15 -1.74
CA ILE A 31 1.09 14.98 -2.61
C ILE A 31 2.08 14.01 -1.95
N SER A 32 3.18 14.53 -1.39
CA SER A 32 4.17 13.68 -0.71
C SER A 32 3.59 12.97 0.52
N MET A 33 2.68 13.62 1.24
CA MET A 33 1.99 13.05 2.39
C MET A 33 1.04 11.93 1.97
N GLN A 34 0.32 12.11 0.86
CA GLN A 34 -0.52 11.06 0.29
C GLN A 34 0.29 9.84 -0.13
N ASP A 35 1.43 10.04 -0.82
CA ASP A 35 2.30 8.94 -1.24
C ASP A 35 2.81 8.15 -0.03
N ARG A 36 3.27 8.82 1.04
CA ARG A 36 3.69 8.16 2.30
C ARG A 36 2.55 7.39 2.97
N ALA A 37 1.33 7.93 2.94
CA ALA A 37 0.16 7.25 3.49
C ALA A 37 -0.17 5.97 2.71
N LYS A 38 -0.04 6.00 1.38
CA LYS A 38 -0.20 4.81 0.52
C LYS A 38 0.87 3.78 0.81
N GLU A 39 2.13 4.18 0.93
CA GLU A 39 3.23 3.27 1.29
C GLU A 39 3.04 2.63 2.67
N ALA A 40 2.51 3.38 3.65
CA ALA A 40 2.15 2.82 4.94
C ALA A 40 1.06 1.73 4.83
N LYS A 41 0.07 1.92 3.94
CA LYS A 41 -0.95 0.89 3.65
C LYS A 41 -0.33 -0.36 3.01
N VAL A 42 0.61 -0.20 2.07
CA VAL A 42 1.33 -1.34 1.46
C VAL A 42 2.06 -2.15 2.53
N LYS A 43 2.75 -1.48 3.46
CA LYS A 43 3.41 -2.16 4.59
C LYS A 43 2.41 -2.89 5.48
N GLY A 44 1.26 -2.28 5.75
CA GLY A 44 0.17 -2.92 6.49
C GLY A 44 -0.35 -4.17 5.78
N ALA A 45 -0.62 -4.08 4.48
CA ALA A 45 -1.05 -5.21 3.66
C ALA A 45 -0.01 -6.33 3.63
N ALA A 46 1.28 -6.03 3.53
CA ALA A 46 2.35 -7.01 3.61
C ALA A 46 2.37 -7.78 4.95
N HIS A 47 2.12 -7.10 6.07
CA HIS A 47 1.98 -7.78 7.36
C HIS A 47 0.70 -8.63 7.44
N THR A 48 -0.41 -8.19 6.84
CA THR A 48 -1.62 -9.00 6.72
C THR A 48 -1.35 -10.30 5.95
N VAL A 49 -0.59 -10.22 4.86
CA VAL A 49 -0.18 -11.39 4.06
C VAL A 49 0.76 -12.28 4.87
N GLN A 50 1.68 -11.70 5.63
CA GLN A 50 2.55 -12.44 6.55
C GLN A 50 1.72 -13.25 7.56
N LEU A 51 0.70 -12.64 8.18
CA LEU A 51 -0.18 -13.32 9.13
C LEU A 51 -0.89 -14.52 8.47
N ALA A 52 -1.37 -14.37 7.23
CA ALA A 52 -1.99 -15.46 6.48
C ALA A 52 -1.00 -16.60 6.18
N ALA A 53 0.24 -16.27 5.79
CA ALA A 53 1.28 -17.25 5.53
C ALA A 53 1.67 -18.03 6.80
N GLU A 54 1.80 -17.35 7.94
CA GLU A 54 2.11 -17.98 9.22
C GLU A 54 0.95 -18.85 9.73
N ASP A 55 -0.30 -18.38 9.60
CA ASP A 55 -1.48 -19.18 9.97
C ASP A 55 -1.60 -20.45 9.11
N PHE A 56 -1.29 -20.36 7.81
CA PHE A 56 -1.21 -21.54 6.96
C PHE A 56 -0.14 -22.52 7.46
N ALA A 57 1.06 -22.05 7.75
CA ALA A 57 2.16 -22.91 8.20
C ALA A 57 1.84 -23.60 9.53
N VAL A 58 1.23 -22.90 10.48
CA VAL A 58 0.78 -23.49 11.76
C VAL A 58 -0.20 -24.65 11.55
N ARG A 59 -1.02 -24.59 10.50
CA ARG A 59 -2.01 -25.63 10.17
C ARG A 59 -1.44 -26.77 9.32
N ASN A 60 -0.27 -26.59 8.73
CA ASN A 60 0.34 -27.52 7.76
C ASN A 60 1.74 -27.94 8.19
N ASP A 61 1.93 -28.23 9.49
CA ASP A 61 3.19 -28.75 10.05
C ASP A 61 4.44 -27.91 9.74
N GLY A 62 4.29 -26.58 9.66
CA GLY A 62 5.36 -25.64 9.35
C GLY A 62 5.68 -25.49 7.86
N ILE A 63 4.86 -26.08 6.97
CA ILE A 63 5.00 -25.94 5.52
C ILE A 63 4.25 -24.68 5.07
N TYR A 64 4.97 -23.79 4.39
CA TYR A 64 4.40 -22.55 3.85
C TYR A 64 3.78 -22.76 2.47
N SER A 65 2.90 -21.85 2.06
CA SER A 65 2.37 -21.76 0.70
C SER A 65 2.49 -20.34 0.19
N ASP A 66 2.70 -20.18 -1.11
CA ASP A 66 2.57 -18.92 -1.83
C ASP A 66 1.44 -18.97 -2.87
N ALA A 67 0.61 -20.03 -2.83
CA ALA A 67 -0.50 -20.22 -3.76
C ALA A 67 -1.75 -19.45 -3.32
N ALA A 68 -2.44 -18.87 -4.30
CA ALA A 68 -3.66 -18.10 -4.06
C ALA A 68 -4.76 -18.90 -3.37
N GLY A 69 -4.95 -20.16 -3.76
CA GLY A 69 -6.00 -21.03 -3.22
C GLY A 69 -5.84 -21.33 -1.73
N ASP A 70 -4.62 -21.29 -1.22
CA ASP A 70 -4.29 -21.59 0.17
C ASP A 70 -4.37 -20.35 1.06
N LEU A 71 -3.86 -19.22 0.55
CA LEU A 71 -3.69 -18.01 1.34
C LEU A 71 -4.88 -17.05 1.27
N THR A 72 -5.58 -16.96 0.13
CA THR A 72 -6.73 -16.04 -0.03
C THR A 72 -7.82 -16.29 1.02
N PRO A 73 -8.18 -17.54 1.36
CA PRO A 73 -9.17 -17.80 2.40
C PRO A 73 -8.76 -17.34 3.81
N LEU A 74 -7.45 -17.12 4.04
CA LEU A 74 -6.89 -16.70 5.33
C LEU A 74 -6.70 -15.18 5.42
N LEU A 75 -6.85 -14.46 4.31
CA LEU A 75 -6.85 -13.00 4.31
C LEU A 75 -8.17 -12.47 4.93
N PRO A 76 -8.18 -11.23 5.43
CA PRO A 76 -9.40 -10.60 5.94
C PRO A 76 -10.54 -10.67 4.93
N GLY A 77 -11.66 -11.28 5.33
CA GLY A 77 -12.83 -11.44 4.47
C GLY A 77 -12.69 -12.51 3.37
N GLY A 78 -11.60 -13.28 3.36
CA GLY A 78 -11.36 -14.32 2.35
C GLY A 78 -11.22 -13.77 0.93
N ALA A 79 -10.75 -12.53 0.80
CA ALA A 79 -10.68 -11.79 -0.45
C ALA A 79 -9.32 -11.12 -0.63
N LEU A 80 -9.05 -10.69 -1.87
CA LEU A 80 -7.89 -9.87 -2.18
C LEU A 80 -7.98 -8.51 -1.49
N LEU A 81 -6.83 -8.01 -1.05
CA LEU A 81 -6.63 -6.70 -0.46
C LEU A 81 -6.55 -5.64 -1.57
N ASP A 82 -6.96 -4.42 -1.23
CA ASP A 82 -6.85 -3.27 -2.15
C ASP A 82 -5.40 -2.82 -2.31
N ASN A 83 -4.98 -2.58 -3.54
CA ASN A 83 -3.75 -1.88 -3.84
C ASN A 83 -3.91 -0.39 -3.48
N ALA A 84 -2.97 0.13 -2.70
CA ALA A 84 -3.06 1.47 -2.13
C ALA A 84 -2.93 2.61 -3.17
N PHE A 85 -2.41 2.33 -4.36
CA PHE A 85 -2.12 3.33 -5.39
C PHE A 85 -3.21 3.46 -6.44
N ASP A 86 -3.87 2.36 -6.83
CA ASP A 86 -4.95 2.34 -7.82
C ASP A 86 -6.35 2.05 -7.22
N GLY A 87 -6.42 1.49 -6.01
CA GLY A 87 -7.65 1.15 -5.30
C GLY A 87 -8.33 -0.15 -5.74
N ASN A 88 -7.68 -0.98 -6.57
CA ASN A 88 -8.26 -2.25 -7.01
C ASN A 88 -7.92 -3.40 -6.04
N PRO A 89 -8.81 -4.39 -5.83
CA PRO A 89 -8.54 -5.56 -5.01
C PRO A 89 -7.66 -6.57 -5.78
N SER A 90 -6.35 -6.30 -5.85
CA SER A 90 -5.38 -7.10 -6.60
C SER A 90 -4.32 -7.79 -5.75
N GLU A 91 -4.29 -7.53 -4.43
CA GLU A 91 -3.20 -7.97 -3.56
C GLU A 91 -3.58 -9.15 -2.66
N PRO A 92 -2.62 -10.04 -2.31
CA PRO A 92 -1.24 -10.06 -2.78
C PRO A 92 -1.08 -10.70 -4.16
N ARG A 93 0.07 -10.44 -4.77
CA ARG A 93 0.62 -11.22 -5.87
C ARG A 93 1.18 -12.55 -5.34
N PHE A 94 0.54 -13.63 -5.74
CA PHE A 94 0.92 -15.00 -5.36
C PHE A 94 2.04 -15.55 -6.24
N ALA A 95 2.96 -16.33 -5.64
CA ALA A 95 4.15 -16.89 -6.28
C ALA A 95 4.96 -15.88 -7.11
N ALA A 96 4.97 -14.61 -6.70
CA ALA A 96 5.64 -13.53 -7.40
C ALA A 96 5.99 -12.37 -6.44
N ALA A 97 7.13 -11.74 -6.66
CA ALA A 97 7.50 -10.52 -5.96
C ALA A 97 6.68 -9.32 -6.46
N ALA A 98 6.49 -8.31 -5.61
CA ALA A 98 5.92 -7.03 -5.98
C ALA A 98 6.83 -6.30 -6.97
N ALA A 99 6.25 -5.81 -8.08
CA ALA A 99 6.99 -5.19 -9.18
C ALA A 99 6.48 -3.79 -9.53
N ASN A 100 5.23 -3.48 -9.22
CA ASN A 100 4.60 -2.19 -9.53
C ASN A 100 4.10 -1.47 -8.28
N PRO A 101 3.81 -0.15 -8.37
CA PRO A 101 3.39 0.64 -7.22
C PRO A 101 2.16 0.08 -6.51
N GLY A 102 2.27 -0.06 -5.20
CA GLY A 102 1.19 -0.55 -4.35
C GLY A 102 1.09 -2.06 -4.20
N GLU A 103 1.87 -2.81 -4.99
CA GLU A 103 1.83 -4.26 -4.96
C GLU A 103 2.49 -4.82 -3.69
N VAL A 104 1.95 -5.95 -3.24
CA VAL A 104 2.49 -6.81 -2.21
C VAL A 104 2.61 -8.21 -2.80
N GLY A 105 3.83 -8.71 -2.95
CA GLY A 105 4.11 -10.04 -3.49
C GLY A 105 4.56 -11.01 -2.43
N ILE A 106 4.19 -12.28 -2.57
CA ILE A 106 4.67 -13.40 -1.75
C ILE A 106 5.29 -14.48 -2.64
N VAL A 107 6.46 -14.97 -2.24
CA VAL A 107 7.20 -16.06 -2.88
C VAL A 107 7.62 -17.07 -1.80
N ALA A 108 7.36 -18.35 -1.99
CA ALA A 108 7.80 -19.37 -1.06
C ALA A 108 9.32 -19.54 -1.09
N VAL A 109 9.93 -19.77 0.08
CA VAL A 109 11.33 -20.18 0.18
C VAL A 109 11.37 -21.71 0.15
N VAL A 110 12.05 -22.27 -0.85
CA VAL A 110 12.07 -23.72 -1.09
C VAL A 110 13.43 -24.30 -0.74
N GLN A 111 13.43 -25.33 0.11
CA GLN A 111 14.63 -26.11 0.45
C GLN A 111 14.32 -27.60 0.32
N GLY A 112 15.11 -28.32 -0.46
CA GLY A 112 14.89 -29.76 -0.68
C GLY A 112 13.54 -30.10 -1.33
N GLY A 113 12.92 -29.14 -2.05
CA GLY A 113 11.59 -29.31 -2.66
C GLY A 113 10.42 -29.03 -1.72
N VAL A 114 10.67 -28.55 -0.50
CA VAL A 114 9.64 -28.20 0.48
C VAL A 114 9.66 -26.69 0.71
N ASN A 115 8.47 -26.09 0.82
CA ASN A 115 8.30 -24.70 1.20
C ASN A 115 8.56 -24.51 2.70
N VAL A 116 9.76 -24.06 3.06
CA VAL A 116 10.23 -23.90 4.44
C VAL A 116 10.07 -22.48 4.97
N GLY A 117 9.55 -21.58 4.14
CA GLY A 117 9.43 -20.17 4.49
C GLY A 117 8.79 -19.33 3.39
N TYR A 118 8.91 -18.02 3.53
CA TYR A 118 8.40 -17.04 2.57
C TYR A 118 9.34 -15.85 2.42
N THR A 119 9.24 -15.19 1.27
CA THR A 119 9.72 -13.83 1.03
C THR A 119 8.52 -12.99 0.61
N ILE A 120 8.17 -11.99 1.43
CA ILE A 120 7.12 -11.02 1.12
C ILE A 120 7.79 -9.70 0.75
N THR A 121 7.34 -9.09 -0.34
CA THR A 121 7.88 -7.82 -0.87
C THR A 121 6.74 -6.82 -1.00
N GLY A 122 6.94 -5.59 -0.54
CA GLY A 122 6.00 -4.48 -0.75
C GLY A 122 6.64 -3.40 -1.60
N PHE A 123 5.97 -2.96 -2.67
CA PHE A 123 6.47 -1.96 -3.60
C PHE A 123 5.75 -0.62 -3.38
N GLY A 124 6.52 0.42 -3.07
CA GLY A 124 6.04 1.78 -2.83
C GLY A 124 5.83 2.55 -4.13
N LYS A 125 5.98 3.87 -4.12
CA LYS A 125 5.75 4.66 -5.35
C LYS A 125 6.74 4.29 -6.48
N ASP A 126 8.02 4.15 -6.12
CA ASP A 126 9.11 4.04 -7.10
C ASP A 126 10.08 2.87 -6.84
N ALA A 127 9.95 2.18 -5.70
CA ALA A 127 10.88 1.12 -5.30
C ALA A 127 10.25 0.15 -4.29
N THR A 128 10.90 -1.00 -4.08
CA THR A 128 10.60 -1.89 -2.95
C THR A 128 10.87 -1.15 -1.63
N ILE A 129 9.86 -1.10 -0.76
CA ILE A 129 9.89 -0.38 0.52
C ILE A 129 9.88 -1.31 1.73
N LEU A 130 9.64 -2.61 1.51
CA LEU A 130 9.61 -3.63 2.54
C LEU A 130 9.96 -4.99 1.95
N THR A 131 10.79 -5.75 2.67
CA THR A 131 11.03 -7.17 2.41
C THR A 131 11.00 -7.90 3.75
N LEU A 132 10.13 -8.89 3.86
CA LEU A 132 9.99 -9.74 5.03
C LEU A 132 10.38 -11.16 4.61
N VAL A 133 11.24 -11.82 5.39
CA VAL A 133 11.72 -13.16 5.07
C VAL A 133 11.55 -14.06 6.29
N SER A 134 11.11 -15.29 6.07
CA SER A 134 11.05 -16.38 7.04
C SER A 134 11.60 -17.64 6.39
N GLY A 135 12.23 -18.52 7.18
CA GLY A 135 12.93 -19.73 6.73
C GLY A 135 14.23 -19.41 5.98
N SER A 136 15.35 -19.99 6.42
CA SER A 136 16.68 -19.85 5.80
C SER A 136 17.34 -21.20 5.57
#